data_AF-A0A4S2B332-F1
#
_entry.id   AF-A0A4S2B332-F1
#
_cell.length_a   1.000
_cell.length_b   1.000
_cell.length_c   1.000
_cell.angle_alpha   90.00
_cell.angle_beta   90.00
_cell.angle_gamma   90.00
#
_symmetry.space_group_name_H-M   'P 1'
#
loop_
_entity.id
_entity.type
_entity.pdbx_description
1 polymer ?
#
loop_
_entity_poly.entity_id
_entity_poly.type
_entity_poly.pdbx_seq_one_letter_code
_entity_poly.pdbx_strand_id
1 'polypeptide(L)'
;MKKNIIAVLLLLLVHANSLAQIPDVTGREHTIIQSERQDGRFLSTYGVVHAMLANIKPECAFQPDMTAEEFREWQHKVRKSMQEIMRFPEVKDMSSPKRLYSKQCDGYKLEKWEFYPLLECVSTFLVLIPDSLRQPVPAILCIPGSGGSKEGLAGEPGVAPRLNDDYLNPKVTMARNFAKAGYVAVAVDNPAAGEASDLERYARGRNYNYDLVSRILLELGWSYLGYTSFLDMQVLQWMKMQSYIRKDRIIVSGFSLGTEPLMVLGTLDTSIYAFVYNDFLCHTQERALVMIAPDKTGIRPFPNSIRHLIPDFWRKFNFPDIVASLAPRPVILTEGGLDRDLDLVRAAYKMTGRLENVEIHHYPKYADPHSRTDIKALPEGLDRSEFYKLVNVDGGNHYFKSELILPWLKKHLE
;
A
#
# COMPACT_ATOMS: atom_id res chain seq x y z
N MET A 1 15.12 25.25 67.92
CA MET A 1 14.95 24.19 66.90
C MET A 1 13.57 24.08 66.25
N LYS A 2 12.51 24.83 66.66
CA LYS A 2 11.17 24.70 66.04
C LYS A 2 10.79 25.77 64.99
N LYS A 3 11.51 26.90 64.89
CA LYS A 3 11.20 27.98 63.92
C LYS A 3 11.83 27.79 62.53
N ASN A 4 12.92 27.02 62.41
CA ASN A 4 13.60 26.80 61.12
C ASN A 4 13.01 25.65 60.29
N ILE A 5 12.22 24.77 60.90
CA ILE A 5 11.60 23.63 60.20
C ILE A 5 10.36 24.09 59.39
N ILE A 6 9.62 25.08 59.90
CA ILE A 6 8.41 25.61 59.23
C ILE A 6 8.77 26.42 57.97
N ALA A 7 9.88 27.17 58.00
CA ALA A 7 10.34 27.94 56.84
C ALA A 7 10.82 27.03 55.69
N VAL A 8 11.45 25.89 56.01
CA VAL A 8 11.89 24.91 54.99
C VAL A 8 10.71 24.13 54.41
N LEU A 9 9.70 23.81 55.23
CA LEU A 9 8.47 23.17 54.75
C LEU A 9 7.61 24.11 53.89
N LEU A 10 7.54 25.41 54.20
CA LEU A 10 6.86 26.39 53.32
C LEU A 10 7.62 26.62 52.01
N LEU A 11 8.96 26.63 52.01
CA LEU A 11 9.71 26.72 50.75
C LEU A 11 9.50 25.48 49.85
N LEU A 12 9.41 24.29 50.44
CA LEU A 12 9.13 23.05 49.70
C LEU A 12 7.69 22.99 49.17
N LEU A 13 6.71 23.56 49.88
CA LEU A 13 5.33 23.68 49.42
C LEU A 13 5.14 24.73 48.32
N VAL A 14 5.95 25.80 48.31
CA VAL A 14 5.94 26.81 47.22
C VAL A 14 6.66 26.30 45.96
N HIS A 15 7.60 25.37 46.08
CA HIS A 15 8.25 24.71 44.92
C HIS A 15 7.44 23.52 44.36
N ALA A 16 6.44 23.01 45.10
CA ALA A 16 5.56 21.95 44.61
C ALA A 16 4.40 22.45 43.75
N ASN A 17 4.11 23.76 43.74
CA ASN A 17 3.01 24.36 42.98
C ASN A 17 3.43 25.02 41.65
N SER A 18 4.69 24.92 41.26
CA SER A 18 5.12 25.15 39.88
C SER A 18 5.28 23.81 39.16
N LEU A 19 4.25 22.98 39.18
CA LEU A 19 4.02 22.12 38.01
C LEU A 19 3.74 23.10 36.88
N ALA A 20 4.79 23.44 36.13
CA ALA A 20 4.65 24.17 34.88
C ALA A 20 3.52 23.48 34.12
N GLN A 21 2.38 24.16 33.95
CA GLN A 21 1.36 23.69 33.04
C GLN A 21 2.09 23.47 31.73
N ILE A 22 2.20 22.20 31.31
CA ILE A 22 2.72 21.87 29.99
C ILE A 22 1.83 22.68 29.04
N PRO A 23 2.40 23.61 28.26
CA PRO A 23 1.60 24.42 27.35
C PRO A 23 0.73 23.50 26.51
N ASP A 24 -0.54 23.86 26.31
CA ASP A 24 -1.43 23.08 25.45
C ASP A 24 -0.96 23.24 24.00
N VAL A 25 -0.06 22.34 23.59
CA VAL A 25 0.51 22.27 22.24
C VAL A 25 -0.50 21.76 21.21
N THR A 26 -1.72 21.39 21.63
CA THR A 26 -2.81 20.98 20.73
C THR A 26 -3.64 22.16 20.21
N GLY A 27 -3.34 23.39 20.65
CA GLY A 27 -3.93 24.61 20.10
C GLY A 27 -3.68 24.78 18.60
N ARG A 28 -4.66 25.36 17.89
CA ARG A 28 -4.58 25.63 16.43
C ARG A 28 -3.36 26.44 16.00
N GLU A 29 -2.72 27.17 16.92
CA GLU A 29 -1.53 27.98 16.64
C GLU A 29 -0.32 27.14 16.22
N HIS A 30 -0.26 25.88 16.66
CA HIS A 30 0.85 24.97 16.34
C HIS A 30 0.48 23.88 15.32
N THR A 31 -0.72 23.88 14.76
CA THR A 31 -1.13 22.88 13.77
C THR A 31 -0.57 23.18 12.39
N ILE A 32 -0.20 24.44 12.09
CA ILE A 32 0.35 24.86 10.79
C ILE A 32 1.86 25.11 10.93
N ILE A 33 2.64 24.69 9.92
CA ILE A 33 4.07 24.99 9.83
C ILE A 33 4.28 26.26 9.02
N GLN A 34 4.55 27.37 9.72
CA GLN A 34 4.73 28.69 9.11
C GLN A 34 5.96 29.40 9.70
N SER A 35 6.62 30.22 8.89
CA SER A 35 7.77 31.02 9.33
C SER A 35 7.29 32.27 10.06
N GLU A 36 7.80 32.50 11.27
CA GLU A 36 7.57 33.75 12.02
C GLU A 36 8.51 34.89 11.57
N ARG A 37 9.45 34.58 10.67
CA ARG A 37 10.45 35.54 10.18
C ARG A 37 9.99 36.21 8.88
N GLN A 38 10.31 37.50 8.74
CA GLN A 38 10.05 38.28 7.52
C GLN A 38 10.74 37.72 6.27
N ASP A 39 11.87 37.02 6.43
CA ASP A 39 12.59 36.37 5.34
C ASP A 39 12.02 35.01 4.91
N GLY A 40 10.93 34.57 5.56
CA GLY A 40 10.26 33.29 5.26
C GLY A 40 11.04 32.04 5.66
N ARG A 41 12.17 32.17 6.37
CA ARG A 41 13.03 31.04 6.72
C ARG A 41 12.59 30.37 8.01
N PHE A 42 12.71 29.04 8.06
CA PHE A 42 12.47 28.26 9.27
C PHE A 42 13.74 28.13 10.11
N LEU A 43 13.61 28.32 11.43
CA LEU A 43 14.67 27.98 12.39
C LEU A 43 14.61 26.48 12.77
N SER A 44 13.41 25.91 12.88
CA SER A 44 13.23 24.50 13.24
C SER A 44 13.61 23.59 12.07
N THR A 45 14.35 22.52 12.35
CA THR A 45 14.73 21.55 11.31
C THR A 45 13.50 20.89 10.69
N TYR A 46 12.44 20.65 11.46
CA TYR A 46 11.16 20.15 10.93
C TYR A 46 10.57 21.10 9.90
N GLY A 47 10.52 22.41 10.19
CA GLY A 47 10.04 23.41 9.24
C GLY A 47 10.89 23.46 7.97
N VAL A 48 12.22 23.33 8.09
CA VAL A 48 13.11 23.25 6.93
C VAL A 48 12.81 22.04 6.05
N VAL A 49 12.73 20.82 6.61
CA VAL A 49 12.51 19.60 5.81
C VAL A 49 11.07 19.48 5.29
N HIS A 50 10.08 20.03 6.02
CA HIS A 50 8.70 20.16 5.54
C HIS A 50 8.63 21.12 4.35
N ALA A 51 9.29 22.29 4.43
CA ALA A 51 9.41 23.20 3.30
C ALA A 51 10.19 22.59 2.12
N MET A 52 11.23 21.79 2.38
CA MET A 52 11.92 21.04 1.32
C MET A 52 10.97 20.08 0.62
N LEU A 53 10.15 19.33 1.36
CA LEU A 53 9.15 18.41 0.81
C LEU A 53 8.06 19.15 0.01
N ALA A 54 7.60 20.30 0.49
CA ALA A 54 6.59 21.12 -0.18
C ALA A 54 7.07 21.65 -1.54
N ASN A 55 8.38 21.88 -1.67
CA ASN A 55 9.00 22.35 -2.91
C ASN A 55 9.35 21.23 -3.89
N ILE A 56 9.19 19.96 -3.53
CA ILE A 56 9.39 18.85 -4.46
C ILE A 56 8.21 18.81 -5.44
N LYS A 57 8.51 19.02 -6.72
CA LYS A 57 7.61 18.76 -7.83
C LYS A 57 7.97 17.41 -8.45
N PRO A 58 7.08 16.39 -8.41
CA PRO A 58 7.38 15.09 -8.98
C PRO A 58 7.64 15.19 -10.48
N GLU A 59 8.77 14.64 -10.94
CA GLU A 59 9.21 14.68 -12.35
C GLU A 59 8.23 14.04 -13.32
N CYS A 60 7.42 13.09 -12.83
CA CYS A 60 6.43 12.34 -13.60
C CYS A 60 5.00 12.61 -13.13
N ALA A 61 4.74 13.76 -12.49
CA ALA A 61 3.36 14.18 -12.21
C ALA A 61 2.55 14.23 -13.51
N PHE A 62 1.40 13.55 -13.54
CA PHE A 62 0.53 13.49 -14.71
C PHE A 62 -0.03 14.87 -15.06
N GLN A 63 -0.14 15.17 -16.36
CA GLN A 63 -0.79 16.39 -16.86
C GLN A 63 -1.95 16.00 -17.80
N PRO A 64 -3.18 16.51 -17.56
CA PRO A 64 -4.37 16.08 -18.29
C PRO A 64 -4.47 16.63 -19.73
N ASP A 65 -3.58 17.52 -20.13
CA ASP A 65 -3.55 18.22 -21.42
C ASP A 65 -2.51 17.65 -22.42
N MET A 66 -1.85 16.54 -22.06
CA MET A 66 -0.94 15.84 -22.98
C MET A 66 -1.65 15.33 -24.25
N THR A 67 -0.94 15.32 -25.37
CA THR A 67 -1.31 14.55 -26.55
C THR A 67 -1.15 13.04 -26.31
N ALA A 68 -1.71 12.22 -27.20
CA ALA A 68 -1.55 10.77 -27.11
C ALA A 68 -0.08 10.30 -27.22
N GLU A 69 0.78 11.06 -27.89
CA GLU A 69 2.22 10.77 -28.00
C GLU A 69 2.94 11.13 -26.71
N GLU A 70 2.75 12.35 -26.20
CA GLU A 70 3.29 12.79 -24.91
C GLU A 70 2.85 11.87 -23.76
N PHE A 71 1.61 11.36 -23.80
CA PHE A 71 1.13 10.39 -22.81
C PHE A 71 1.94 9.09 -22.83
N ARG A 72 2.27 8.55 -24.02
CA ARG A 72 3.09 7.34 -24.14
C ARG A 72 4.52 7.57 -23.66
N GLU A 73 5.09 8.73 -23.97
CA GLU A 73 6.42 9.13 -23.49
C GLU A 73 6.42 9.29 -21.96
N TRP A 74 5.38 9.92 -21.40
CA TRP A 74 5.19 10.04 -19.96
C TRP A 74 5.07 8.67 -19.29
N GLN A 75 4.28 7.73 -19.82
CA GLN A 75 4.21 6.36 -19.29
C GLN A 75 5.58 5.65 -19.32
N HIS A 76 6.35 5.84 -20.40
CA HIS A 76 7.70 5.30 -20.49
C HIS A 76 8.61 5.91 -19.41
N LYS A 77 8.52 7.22 -19.18
CA LYS A 77 9.25 7.93 -18.12
C LYS A 77 8.86 7.44 -16.72
N VAL A 78 7.58 7.22 -16.44
CA VAL A 78 7.09 6.64 -15.18
C VAL A 78 7.71 5.25 -14.97
N ARG A 79 7.70 4.39 -16.00
CA ARG A 79 8.31 3.05 -15.92
C ARG A 79 9.80 3.10 -15.64
N LYS A 80 10.55 3.94 -16.38
CA LYS A 80 11.99 4.10 -16.18
C LYS A 80 12.28 4.60 -14.75
N SER A 81 11.54 5.60 -14.29
CA SER A 81 11.67 6.13 -12.93
C SER A 81 11.38 5.08 -11.86
N MET A 82 10.35 4.24 -12.06
CA MET A 82 10.05 3.11 -11.19
C MET A 82 11.20 2.10 -11.15
N GLN A 83 11.75 1.74 -12.31
CA GLN A 83 12.90 0.83 -12.40
C GLN A 83 14.13 1.38 -11.65
N GLU A 84 14.42 2.68 -11.81
CA GLU A 84 15.54 3.38 -11.15
C GLU A 84 15.44 3.31 -9.62
N ILE A 85 14.26 3.56 -9.04
CA ILE A 85 14.10 3.62 -7.58
C ILE A 85 13.81 2.26 -6.93
N MET A 86 13.23 1.29 -7.67
CA MET A 86 12.97 -0.05 -7.16
C MET A 86 14.21 -0.94 -7.17
N ARG A 87 15.23 -0.61 -7.97
CA ARG A 87 16.56 -1.23 -7.97
C ARG A 87 16.53 -2.76 -7.98
N PHE A 88 15.71 -3.33 -8.86
CA PHE A 88 15.65 -4.79 -9.02
C PHE A 88 17.03 -5.31 -9.42
N PRO A 89 17.61 -6.26 -8.68
CA PRO A 89 18.90 -6.83 -9.03
C PRO A 89 18.77 -7.70 -10.29
N GLU A 90 19.85 -7.75 -11.07
CA GLU A 90 20.02 -8.82 -12.05
C GLU A 90 20.48 -10.07 -11.31
N VAL A 91 19.67 -11.13 -11.36
CA VAL A 91 20.00 -12.41 -10.73
C VAL A 91 20.17 -13.47 -11.82
N LYS A 92 21.30 -14.16 -11.79
CA LYS A 92 21.65 -15.25 -12.73
C LYS A 92 21.63 -16.58 -12.01
N ASP A 93 21.38 -17.65 -12.75
CA ASP A 93 21.54 -19.04 -12.30
C ASP A 93 20.69 -19.44 -11.08
N MET A 94 19.49 -18.85 -10.94
CA MET A 94 18.55 -19.29 -9.89
C MET A 94 17.89 -20.61 -10.25
N SER A 95 17.77 -21.47 -9.24
CA SER A 95 17.03 -22.73 -9.36
C SER A 95 15.56 -22.48 -9.71
N SER A 96 14.98 -23.35 -10.53
CA SER A 96 13.55 -23.25 -10.85
C SER A 96 12.67 -23.48 -9.62
N PRO A 97 11.51 -22.79 -9.51
CA PRO A 97 10.56 -23.01 -8.43
C PRO A 97 10.13 -24.49 -8.31
N LYS A 98 9.93 -24.96 -7.08
CA LYS A 98 9.55 -26.35 -6.79
C LYS A 98 8.24 -26.41 -6.04
N ARG A 99 7.37 -27.34 -6.44
CA ARG A 99 6.14 -27.64 -5.69
C ARG A 99 6.49 -28.50 -4.48
N LEU A 100 6.17 -28.01 -3.28
CA LEU A 100 6.37 -28.71 -2.02
C LEU A 100 5.26 -29.72 -1.74
N TYR A 101 4.01 -29.31 -1.92
CA TYR A 101 2.87 -30.21 -1.77
C TYR A 101 1.70 -29.83 -2.65
N SER A 102 0.76 -30.76 -2.77
CA SER A 102 -0.56 -30.54 -3.35
C SER A 102 -1.61 -31.24 -2.50
N LYS A 103 -2.72 -30.56 -2.19
CA LYS A 103 -3.81 -31.03 -1.33
C LYS A 103 -5.15 -30.70 -1.99
N GLN A 104 -6.07 -31.66 -2.05
CA GLN A 104 -7.44 -31.41 -2.49
C GLN A 104 -8.22 -30.63 -1.42
N CYS A 105 -8.98 -29.63 -1.83
CA CYS A 105 -9.92 -28.87 -1.01
C CYS A 105 -11.32 -28.90 -1.66
N ASP A 106 -12.30 -28.27 -1.02
CA ASP A 106 -13.67 -28.20 -1.55
C ASP A 106 -13.74 -27.23 -2.75
N GLY A 107 -13.77 -27.80 -3.96
CA GLY A 107 -13.91 -27.09 -5.23
C GLY A 107 -12.60 -26.61 -5.89
N TYR A 108 -11.45 -26.85 -5.26
CA TYR A 108 -10.14 -26.52 -5.80
C TYR A 108 -9.04 -27.38 -5.18
N LYS A 109 -7.89 -27.44 -5.86
CA LYS A 109 -6.64 -28.01 -5.36
C LYS A 109 -5.72 -26.90 -4.87
N LEU A 110 -5.19 -27.05 -3.67
CA LEU A 110 -4.19 -26.15 -3.09
C LEU A 110 -2.79 -26.73 -3.31
N GLU A 111 -1.89 -25.95 -3.89
CA GLU A 111 -0.47 -26.26 -3.99
C GLU A 111 0.35 -25.23 -3.21
N LYS A 112 1.46 -25.68 -2.61
CA LYS A 112 2.49 -24.80 -2.06
C LYS A 112 3.75 -24.94 -2.86
N TRP A 113 4.36 -23.82 -3.20
CA TRP A 113 5.58 -23.74 -3.98
C TRP A 113 6.65 -22.99 -3.21
N GLU A 114 7.88 -23.41 -3.36
CA GLU A 114 9.08 -22.65 -2.99
C GLU A 114 9.75 -22.10 -4.24
N PHE A 115 10.36 -20.93 -4.11
CA PHE A 115 11.20 -20.31 -5.13
C PHE A 115 12.39 -19.63 -4.47
N TYR A 116 13.43 -19.39 -5.28
CA TYR A 116 14.71 -18.91 -4.81
C TYR A 116 15.01 -17.60 -5.56
N PRO A 117 14.65 -16.43 -5.01
CA PRO A 117 14.76 -15.16 -5.72
C PRO A 117 16.15 -14.50 -5.59
N LEU A 118 16.88 -14.79 -4.51
CA LEU A 118 18.23 -14.25 -4.24
C LEU A 118 19.12 -15.34 -3.65
N LEU A 119 20.43 -15.10 -3.63
CA LEU A 119 21.37 -15.94 -2.89
C LEU A 119 20.93 -16.00 -1.41
N GLU A 120 20.97 -17.20 -0.82
CA GLU A 120 20.54 -17.47 0.56
C GLU A 120 19.07 -17.11 0.87
N CYS A 121 18.25 -16.87 -0.16
CA CYS A 121 16.84 -16.54 0.00
C CYS A 121 15.97 -17.65 -0.58
N VAL A 122 15.06 -18.15 0.24
CA VAL A 122 13.90 -18.94 -0.19
C VAL A 122 12.64 -18.20 0.22
N SER A 123 11.65 -18.17 -0.66
CA SER A 123 10.32 -17.69 -0.36
C SER A 123 9.29 -18.68 -0.90
N THR A 124 8.03 -18.54 -0.49
CA THR A 124 6.97 -19.45 -0.87
C THR A 124 5.71 -18.72 -1.29
N PHE A 125 4.90 -19.38 -2.11
CA PHE A 125 3.57 -18.92 -2.49
C PHE A 125 2.61 -20.09 -2.53
N LEU A 126 1.31 -19.78 -2.42
CA LEU A 126 0.23 -20.74 -2.54
C LEU A 126 -0.46 -20.59 -3.89
N VAL A 127 -0.90 -21.70 -4.46
CA VAL A 127 -1.63 -21.73 -5.74
C VAL A 127 -2.92 -22.51 -5.52
N LEU A 128 -4.06 -21.86 -5.77
CA LEU A 128 -5.38 -22.48 -5.74
C LEU A 128 -5.83 -22.69 -7.19
N ILE A 129 -6.02 -23.94 -7.57
CA ILE A 129 -6.37 -24.36 -8.93
C ILE A 129 -7.80 -24.92 -8.88
N PRO A 130 -8.79 -24.30 -9.56
CA PRO A 130 -10.18 -24.75 -9.48
C PRO A 130 -10.36 -26.13 -10.11
N ASP A 131 -11.24 -26.96 -9.54
CA ASP A 131 -11.53 -28.31 -10.06
C ASP A 131 -12.23 -28.25 -11.44
N SER A 132 -12.86 -27.11 -11.76
CA SER A 132 -13.51 -26.85 -13.05
C SER A 132 -12.54 -26.61 -14.21
N LEU A 133 -11.23 -26.61 -13.96
CA LEU A 133 -10.20 -26.36 -14.97
C LEU A 133 -10.24 -27.41 -16.10
N ARG A 134 -10.62 -26.96 -17.31
CA ARG A 134 -10.61 -27.78 -18.55
C ARG A 134 -9.70 -27.22 -19.64
N GLN A 135 -9.40 -25.93 -19.57
CA GLN A 135 -8.58 -25.16 -20.49
C GLN A 135 -7.82 -24.10 -19.68
N PRO A 136 -6.80 -23.42 -20.25
CA PRO A 136 -6.12 -22.34 -19.55
C PRO A 136 -7.11 -21.25 -19.14
N VAL A 137 -7.13 -20.88 -17.86
CA VAL A 137 -8.05 -19.88 -17.29
C VAL A 137 -7.29 -18.62 -16.86
N PRO A 138 -7.98 -17.47 -16.69
CA PRO A 138 -7.38 -16.31 -16.05
C PRO A 138 -6.77 -16.65 -14.70
N ALA A 139 -5.67 -15.98 -14.35
CA ALA A 139 -4.99 -16.17 -13.08
C ALA A 139 -4.81 -14.85 -12.36
N ILE A 140 -4.95 -14.86 -11.03
CA ILE A 140 -4.96 -13.67 -10.20
C ILE A 140 -3.86 -13.79 -9.14
N LEU A 141 -2.86 -12.90 -9.21
CA LEU A 141 -1.86 -12.73 -8.16
C LEU A 141 -2.48 -11.92 -7.02
N CYS A 142 -2.56 -12.50 -5.83
CA CYS A 142 -3.25 -11.98 -4.65
C CYS A 142 -2.22 -11.54 -3.62
N ILE A 143 -2.18 -10.24 -3.31
CA ILE A 143 -1.20 -9.63 -2.40
C ILE A 143 -1.92 -9.11 -1.14
N PRO A 144 -1.54 -9.56 0.07
CA PRO A 144 -2.27 -9.25 1.29
C PRO A 144 -2.01 -7.84 1.80
N GLY A 145 -2.84 -7.40 2.75
CA GLY A 145 -2.63 -6.17 3.51
C GLY A 145 -1.63 -6.33 4.67
N SER A 146 -1.41 -5.25 5.42
CA SER A 146 -0.59 -5.28 6.64
C SER A 146 -1.17 -6.26 7.66
N GLY A 147 -0.33 -7.11 8.24
CA GLY A 147 -0.74 -8.12 9.23
C GLY A 147 -1.38 -9.37 8.64
N GLY A 148 -1.68 -9.39 7.34
CA GLY A 148 -2.20 -10.57 6.63
C GLY A 148 -1.09 -11.48 6.11
N SER A 149 -1.49 -12.69 5.70
CA SER A 149 -0.64 -13.75 5.16
C SER A 149 -1.28 -14.44 3.97
N LYS A 150 -0.48 -15.14 3.16
CA LYS A 150 -0.97 -15.95 2.03
C LYS A 150 -1.92 -17.07 2.48
N GLU A 151 -1.71 -17.66 3.66
CA GLU A 151 -2.62 -18.64 4.24
C GLU A 151 -4.00 -18.03 4.52
N GLY A 152 -4.03 -16.82 5.11
CA GLY A 152 -5.26 -16.05 5.30
C GLY A 152 -6.01 -15.79 3.99
N LEU A 153 -5.29 -15.39 2.92
CA LEU A 153 -5.90 -15.20 1.60
C LEU A 153 -6.46 -16.51 1.01
N ALA A 154 -5.75 -17.63 1.22
CA ALA A 154 -6.15 -18.96 0.76
C ALA A 154 -7.29 -19.57 1.60
N GLY A 155 -7.63 -18.94 2.73
CA GLY A 155 -8.62 -19.46 3.68
C GLY A 155 -8.16 -20.69 4.45
N GLU A 156 -6.85 -20.77 4.72
CA GLU A 156 -6.19 -21.81 5.49
C GLU A 156 -5.67 -21.24 6.83
N PRO A 157 -5.51 -22.08 7.86
CA PRO A 157 -4.82 -21.65 9.08
C PRO A 157 -3.37 -21.25 8.78
N GLY A 158 -2.85 -20.28 9.53
CA GLY A 158 -1.47 -19.85 9.44
C GLY A 158 -0.48 -20.94 9.88
N VAL A 159 0.79 -20.77 9.51
CA VAL A 159 1.88 -21.74 9.82
C VAL A 159 2.15 -21.93 11.32
N ALA A 160 1.59 -21.06 12.17
CA ALA A 160 1.55 -21.19 13.61
C ALA A 160 0.27 -20.57 14.18
N PRO A 161 -0.25 -21.03 15.34
CA PRO A 161 -1.52 -20.54 15.89
C PRO A 161 -1.59 -19.02 16.10
N ARG A 162 -0.48 -18.38 16.50
CA ARG A 162 -0.40 -16.92 16.70
C ARG A 162 -0.40 -16.10 15.40
N LEU A 163 -0.21 -16.78 14.27
CA LEU A 163 -0.17 -16.19 12.94
C LEU A 163 -1.46 -16.44 12.15
N ASN A 164 -2.48 -17.02 12.78
CA ASN A 164 -3.80 -17.18 12.15
C ASN A 164 -4.41 -15.81 11.83
N ASP A 165 -4.72 -15.59 10.56
CA ASP A 165 -5.67 -14.58 10.12
C ASP A 165 -7.12 -15.00 10.44
N ASP A 166 -8.08 -14.12 10.14
CA ASP A 166 -9.49 -14.49 10.11
C ASP A 166 -9.81 -15.26 8.80
N TYR A 167 -9.14 -16.40 8.62
CA TYR A 167 -9.12 -17.19 7.37
C TYR A 167 -10.46 -17.89 7.05
N LEU A 168 -11.46 -17.77 7.92
CA LEU A 168 -12.82 -18.22 7.62
C LEU A 168 -13.66 -17.11 6.99
N ASN A 169 -13.32 -15.85 7.23
CA ASN A 169 -14.09 -14.70 6.78
C ASN A 169 -13.86 -14.39 5.30
N PRO A 170 -14.93 -14.37 4.46
CA PRO A 170 -14.79 -14.09 3.03
C PRO A 170 -14.25 -12.69 2.73
N LYS A 171 -14.28 -11.76 3.69
CA LYS A 171 -13.66 -10.43 3.57
C LYS A 171 -12.13 -10.45 3.65
N VAL A 172 -11.54 -11.58 4.08
CA VAL A 172 -10.08 -11.81 4.15
C VAL A 172 -9.62 -12.77 3.04
N THR A 173 -10.44 -13.78 2.70
CA THR A 173 -10.02 -14.90 1.85
C THR A 173 -10.04 -14.61 0.35
N MET A 174 -9.33 -13.57 -0.08
CA MET A 174 -9.23 -13.11 -1.48
C MET A 174 -8.96 -14.26 -2.47
N ALA A 175 -7.90 -15.04 -2.25
CA ALA A 175 -7.49 -16.10 -3.18
C ALA A 175 -8.52 -17.25 -3.22
N ARG A 176 -9.09 -17.62 -2.07
CA ARG A 176 -10.15 -18.63 -2.00
C ARG A 176 -11.40 -18.19 -2.77
N ASN A 177 -11.80 -16.92 -2.66
CA ASN A 177 -12.97 -16.39 -3.35
C ASN A 177 -12.78 -16.46 -4.87
N PHE A 178 -11.59 -16.14 -5.37
CA PHE A 178 -11.27 -16.26 -6.80
C PHE A 178 -11.20 -17.69 -7.29
N ALA A 179 -10.63 -18.62 -6.51
CA ALA A 179 -10.62 -20.04 -6.85
C ALA A 179 -12.04 -20.59 -6.97
N LYS A 180 -12.92 -20.26 -6.02
CA LYS A 180 -14.35 -20.63 -6.09
C LYS A 180 -15.11 -19.99 -7.25
N ALA A 181 -14.61 -18.87 -7.77
CA ALA A 181 -15.14 -18.22 -8.98
C ALA A 181 -14.58 -18.81 -10.29
N GLY A 182 -13.72 -19.85 -10.24
CA GLY A 182 -13.20 -20.53 -11.42
C GLY A 182 -11.89 -19.95 -11.98
N TYR A 183 -11.22 -19.06 -11.24
CA TYR A 183 -9.90 -18.54 -11.61
C TYR A 183 -8.78 -19.28 -10.89
N VAL A 184 -7.59 -19.33 -11.48
CA VAL A 184 -6.40 -19.73 -10.71
C VAL A 184 -6.02 -18.56 -9.80
N ALA A 185 -5.86 -18.80 -8.51
CA ALA A 185 -5.44 -17.76 -7.56
C ALA A 185 -4.05 -18.09 -7.01
N VAL A 186 -3.14 -17.13 -7.04
CA VAL A 186 -1.78 -17.27 -6.51
C VAL A 186 -1.63 -16.29 -5.37
N ALA A 187 -1.44 -16.78 -4.15
CA ALA A 187 -1.30 -15.95 -2.95
C ALA A 187 0.17 -15.88 -2.50
N VAL A 188 0.66 -14.66 -2.29
CA VAL A 188 2.01 -14.36 -1.83
C VAL A 188 1.99 -13.77 -0.42
N ASP A 189 3.12 -13.85 0.29
CA ASP A 189 3.32 -13.12 1.55
C ASP A 189 4.01 -11.78 1.27
N ASN A 190 3.69 -10.77 2.08
CA ASN A 190 4.56 -9.61 2.22
C ASN A 190 5.79 -9.99 3.07
N PRO A 191 7.00 -9.45 2.80
CA PRO A 191 8.19 -9.70 3.61
C PRO A 191 7.96 -9.40 5.09
N ALA A 192 8.57 -10.20 5.97
CA ALA A 192 8.39 -10.16 7.43
C ALA A 192 7.00 -10.61 7.95
N ALA A 193 6.07 -11.03 7.08
CA ALA A 193 4.74 -11.49 7.47
C ALA A 193 4.52 -12.99 7.17
N GLY A 194 3.56 -13.59 7.87
CA GLY A 194 3.15 -14.98 7.63
C GLY A 194 4.32 -15.94 7.82
N GLU A 195 4.57 -16.78 6.83
CA GLU A 195 5.70 -17.72 6.85
C GLU A 195 7.06 -17.04 6.74
N ALA A 196 7.11 -15.81 6.20
CA ALA A 196 8.31 -14.99 6.11
C ALA A 196 8.55 -14.14 7.37
N SER A 197 7.83 -14.40 8.47
CA SER A 197 8.05 -13.75 9.77
C SER A 197 9.20 -14.37 10.57
N ASP A 198 9.59 -13.72 11.67
CA ASP A 198 10.70 -14.13 12.54
C ASP A 198 10.15 -14.73 13.85
N LEU A 199 10.39 -14.08 14.99
CA LEU A 199 9.99 -14.56 16.32
C LEU A 199 8.52 -14.29 16.65
N GLU A 200 7.78 -13.64 15.76
CA GLU A 200 6.37 -13.28 15.95
C GLU A 200 5.49 -14.48 16.30
N ARG A 201 5.77 -15.65 15.71
CA ARG A 201 5.06 -16.90 16.00
C ARG A 201 5.11 -17.31 17.47
N TYR A 202 6.10 -16.83 18.22
CA TYR A 202 6.28 -17.12 19.65
C TYR A 202 5.79 -15.99 20.56
N ALA A 203 5.70 -14.76 20.04
CA ALA A 203 5.39 -13.57 20.84
C ALA A 203 4.26 -12.73 20.22
N ARG A 204 4.62 -11.76 19.37
CA ARG A 204 3.77 -10.65 18.92
C ARG A 204 2.62 -11.05 17.99
N GLY A 205 2.59 -12.29 17.50
CA GLY A 205 1.60 -12.73 16.51
C GLY A 205 1.66 -11.85 15.26
N ARG A 206 0.49 -11.49 14.72
CA ARG A 206 0.38 -10.70 13.47
C ARG A 206 0.86 -9.25 13.55
N ASN A 207 1.38 -8.80 14.70
CA ASN A 207 2.06 -7.51 14.81
C ASN A 207 3.54 -7.65 14.41
N TYR A 208 3.76 -7.88 13.11
CA TYR A 208 5.06 -8.14 12.51
C TYR A 208 6.02 -6.94 12.54
N ASN A 209 7.32 -7.22 12.66
CA ASN A 209 8.38 -6.21 12.68
C ASN A 209 8.88 -5.84 11.27
N TYR A 210 7.99 -5.29 10.44
CA TYR A 210 8.32 -4.81 9.10
C TYR A 210 9.44 -3.77 9.10
N ASP A 211 9.47 -2.90 10.10
CA ASP A 211 10.36 -1.75 10.16
C ASP A 211 11.82 -2.17 10.36
N LEU A 212 12.10 -3.25 11.11
CA LEU A 212 13.46 -3.78 11.24
C LEU A 212 14.01 -4.24 9.89
N VAL A 213 13.22 -5.02 9.14
CA VAL A 213 13.61 -5.48 7.79
C VAL A 213 13.79 -4.29 6.85
N SER A 214 12.88 -3.33 6.92
CA SER A 214 12.93 -2.10 6.12
C SER A 214 14.20 -1.29 6.40
N ARG A 215 14.59 -1.16 7.67
CA ARG A 215 15.83 -0.48 8.08
C ARG A 215 17.05 -1.14 7.44
N ILE A 216 17.15 -2.47 7.50
CA ILE A 216 18.30 -3.18 6.92
C ILE A 216 18.35 -3.00 5.41
N LEU A 217 17.21 -3.09 4.71
CA LEU A 217 17.14 -2.85 3.27
C LEU A 217 17.56 -1.43 2.89
N LEU A 218 17.15 -0.42 3.67
CA LEU A 218 17.55 0.97 3.47
C LEU A 218 19.06 1.17 3.63
N GLU A 219 19.69 0.53 4.63
CA GLU A 219 21.15 0.56 4.82
C GLU A 219 21.91 -0.05 3.64
N LEU A 220 21.32 -1.05 2.97
CA LEU A 220 21.88 -1.68 1.77
C LEU A 220 21.58 -0.90 0.48
N GLY A 221 20.99 0.31 0.58
CA GLY A 221 20.64 1.13 -0.58
C GLY A 221 19.44 0.59 -1.37
N TRP A 222 18.60 -0.22 -0.75
CA TRP A 222 17.34 -0.74 -1.28
C TRP A 222 16.14 -0.26 -0.45
N SER A 223 14.97 -0.88 -0.59
CA SER A 223 13.79 -0.56 0.20
C SER A 223 12.89 -1.77 0.40
N TYR A 224 11.98 -1.71 1.38
CA TYR A 224 10.99 -2.76 1.61
C TYR A 224 10.13 -3.01 0.36
N LEU A 225 9.64 -1.92 -0.27
CA LEU A 225 8.82 -2.02 -1.48
C LEU A 225 9.63 -2.57 -2.67
N GLY A 226 10.89 -2.16 -2.83
CA GLY A 226 11.78 -2.70 -3.85
C GLY A 226 11.99 -4.20 -3.70
N TYR A 227 12.22 -4.67 -2.47
CA TYR A 227 12.41 -6.08 -2.15
C TYR A 227 11.14 -6.92 -2.38
N THR A 228 10.00 -6.53 -1.81
CA THR A 228 8.73 -7.29 -1.99
C THR A 228 8.33 -7.35 -3.46
N SER A 229 8.44 -6.24 -4.19
CA SER A 229 8.06 -6.19 -5.60
C SER A 229 8.98 -7.06 -6.46
N PHE A 230 10.27 -7.16 -6.09
CA PHE A 230 11.20 -8.05 -6.78
C PHE A 230 10.83 -9.52 -6.57
N LEU A 231 10.45 -9.92 -5.35
CA LEU A 231 9.96 -11.26 -5.03
C LEU A 231 8.68 -11.59 -5.81
N ASP A 232 7.69 -10.69 -5.74
CA ASP A 232 6.38 -10.86 -6.40
C ASP A 232 6.52 -10.91 -7.93
N MET A 233 7.49 -10.18 -8.49
CA MET A 233 7.82 -10.26 -9.91
C MET A 233 8.28 -11.68 -10.31
N GLN A 234 9.01 -12.39 -9.47
CA GLN A 234 9.43 -13.77 -9.77
C GLN A 234 8.24 -14.73 -9.80
N VAL A 235 7.28 -14.55 -8.88
CA VAL A 235 6.02 -15.30 -8.86
C VAL A 235 5.21 -15.00 -10.12
N LEU A 236 5.12 -13.73 -10.53
CA LEU A 236 4.48 -13.33 -11.78
C LEU A 236 5.14 -13.98 -13.01
N GLN A 237 6.47 -14.05 -13.07
CA GLN A 237 7.16 -14.75 -14.16
C GLN A 237 6.88 -16.26 -14.12
N TRP A 238 6.82 -16.88 -12.95
CA TRP A 238 6.40 -18.28 -12.82
C TRP A 238 4.97 -18.50 -13.33
N MET A 239 4.02 -17.60 -13.02
CA MET A 239 2.63 -17.71 -13.48
C MET A 239 2.55 -17.76 -15.01
N LYS A 240 3.36 -16.94 -15.70
CA LYS A 240 3.42 -16.87 -17.17
C LYS A 240 3.94 -18.14 -17.85
N MET A 241 4.55 -19.04 -17.08
CA MET A 241 5.10 -20.31 -17.58
C MET A 241 4.15 -21.50 -17.38
N GLN A 242 3.04 -21.31 -16.66
CA GLN A 242 2.10 -22.40 -16.37
C GLN A 242 1.15 -22.63 -17.55
N SER A 243 1.09 -23.86 -18.06
CA SER A 243 0.24 -24.22 -19.21
C SER A 243 -1.25 -24.04 -18.94
N TYR A 244 -1.67 -24.10 -17.67
CA TYR A 244 -3.06 -23.92 -17.24
C TYR A 244 -3.43 -22.46 -16.90
N ILE A 245 -2.46 -21.53 -16.97
CA ILE A 245 -2.69 -20.10 -16.80
C ILE A 245 -2.76 -19.45 -18.18
N ARG A 246 -3.86 -18.74 -18.44
CA ARG A 246 -4.00 -17.91 -19.63
C ARG A 246 -3.12 -16.67 -19.52
N LYS A 247 -1.95 -16.70 -20.16
CA LYS A 247 -0.89 -15.68 -20.06
C LYS A 247 -1.35 -14.25 -20.39
N ASP A 248 -2.29 -14.07 -21.31
CA ASP A 248 -2.86 -12.77 -21.69
C ASP A 248 -4.02 -12.32 -20.77
N ARG A 249 -4.30 -13.06 -19.69
CA ARG A 249 -5.35 -12.78 -18.69
C ARG A 249 -4.83 -12.98 -17.27
N ILE A 250 -3.62 -12.48 -16.99
CA ILE A 250 -3.09 -12.40 -15.63
C ILE A 250 -3.51 -11.07 -15.00
N ILE A 251 -4.10 -11.13 -13.81
CA ILE A 251 -4.55 -9.98 -13.03
C ILE A 251 -3.69 -9.87 -11.77
N VAL A 252 -3.39 -8.66 -11.32
CA VAL A 252 -2.78 -8.42 -10.01
C VAL A 252 -3.80 -7.75 -9.10
N SER A 253 -4.01 -8.32 -7.93
CA SER A 253 -5.00 -7.91 -6.93
C SER A 253 -4.33 -7.64 -5.60
N GLY A 254 -4.37 -6.38 -5.17
CA GLY A 254 -3.76 -5.92 -3.93
C GLY A 254 -4.82 -5.42 -2.96
N PHE A 255 -4.69 -5.81 -1.69
CA PHE A 255 -5.49 -5.27 -0.59
C PHE A 255 -4.61 -4.43 0.34
N SER A 256 -5.03 -3.20 0.67
CA SER A 256 -4.30 -2.31 1.58
C SER A 256 -2.83 -2.16 1.13
N LEU A 257 -1.87 -2.50 2.00
CA LEU A 257 -0.43 -2.57 1.69
C LEU A 257 -0.09 -3.29 0.37
N GLY A 258 -0.83 -4.35 0.00
CA GLY A 258 -0.60 -5.10 -1.23
C GLY A 258 -0.83 -4.31 -2.52
N THR A 259 -1.45 -3.13 -2.46
CA THR A 259 -1.59 -2.23 -3.61
C THR A 259 -0.27 -1.58 -4.02
N GLU A 260 0.72 -1.48 -3.12
CA GLU A 260 2.02 -0.91 -3.43
C GLU A 260 2.84 -1.79 -4.40
N PRO A 261 3.10 -3.08 -4.12
CA PRO A 261 3.75 -3.96 -5.10
C PRO A 261 2.89 -4.14 -6.36
N LEU A 262 1.56 -4.10 -6.27
CA LEU A 262 0.69 -4.09 -7.45
C LEU A 262 1.05 -2.94 -8.40
N MET A 263 1.22 -1.73 -7.86
CA MET A 263 1.63 -0.57 -8.66
C MET A 263 3.00 -0.79 -9.29
N VAL A 264 3.98 -1.32 -8.55
CA VAL A 264 5.32 -1.60 -9.09
C VAL A 264 5.27 -2.64 -10.21
N LEU A 265 4.63 -3.79 -9.98
CA LEU A 265 4.48 -4.86 -10.97
C LEU A 265 3.74 -4.34 -12.21
N GLY A 266 2.64 -3.61 -12.01
CA GLY A 266 1.85 -3.02 -13.08
C GLY A 266 2.65 -2.05 -13.94
N THR A 267 3.45 -1.18 -13.33
CA THR A 267 4.29 -0.22 -14.05
C THR A 267 5.43 -0.90 -14.82
N LEU A 268 6.08 -1.91 -14.23
CA LEU A 268 7.23 -2.59 -14.83
C LEU A 268 6.85 -3.63 -15.89
N ASP A 269 5.69 -4.28 -15.75
CA ASP A 269 5.27 -5.39 -16.61
C ASP A 269 3.97 -5.09 -17.36
N THR A 270 4.10 -4.75 -18.64
CA THR A 270 2.95 -4.40 -19.50
C THR A 270 2.12 -5.59 -19.95
N SER A 271 2.52 -6.83 -19.64
CA SER A 271 1.75 -8.02 -20.03
C SER A 271 0.63 -8.36 -19.05
N ILE A 272 0.62 -7.74 -17.85
CA ILE A 272 -0.50 -7.86 -16.91
C ILE A 272 -1.77 -7.32 -17.60
N TYR A 273 -2.86 -8.08 -17.51
CA TYR A 273 -4.12 -7.75 -18.16
C TYR A 273 -4.90 -6.68 -17.40
N ALA A 274 -5.05 -6.83 -16.09
CA ALA A 274 -5.91 -5.97 -15.28
C ALA A 274 -5.45 -5.86 -13.81
N PHE A 275 -6.04 -4.91 -13.07
CA PHE A 275 -5.66 -4.56 -11.71
C PHE A 275 -6.87 -4.42 -10.77
N VAL A 276 -6.74 -4.97 -9.56
CA VAL A 276 -7.69 -4.76 -8.47
C VAL A 276 -6.98 -3.97 -7.38
N TYR A 277 -7.29 -2.68 -7.28
CA TYR A 277 -6.75 -1.76 -6.29
C TYR A 277 -7.75 -1.62 -5.14
N ASN A 278 -7.59 -2.46 -4.10
CA ASN A 278 -8.45 -2.44 -2.92
C ASN A 278 -7.78 -1.71 -1.75
N ASP A 279 -7.58 -0.42 -1.94
CA ASP A 279 -7.27 0.59 -0.92
C ASP A 279 -7.81 1.94 -1.43
N PHE A 280 -7.86 2.95 -0.58
CA PHE A 280 -8.17 4.30 -1.08
C PHE A 280 -6.98 4.86 -1.86
N LEU A 281 -7.24 5.57 -2.97
CA LEU A 281 -6.18 6.21 -3.74
C LEU A 281 -5.62 7.40 -2.97
N CYS A 282 -4.35 7.30 -2.58
CA CYS A 282 -3.70 8.30 -1.71
C CYS A 282 -2.62 9.10 -2.42
N HIS A 283 -2.74 10.43 -2.43
CA HIS A 283 -1.61 11.32 -2.71
C HIS A 283 -0.70 11.42 -1.47
N THR A 284 0.28 10.52 -1.35
CA THR A 284 1.05 10.33 -0.11
C THR A 284 1.96 11.51 0.27
N GLN A 285 2.49 12.24 -0.70
CA GLN A 285 3.27 13.46 -0.45
C GLN A 285 2.40 14.55 0.18
N GLU A 286 1.22 14.84 -0.39
CA GLU A 286 0.27 15.82 0.17
C GLU A 286 -0.15 15.39 1.59
N ARG A 287 -0.46 14.10 1.81
CA ARG A 287 -0.74 13.57 3.16
C ARG A 287 0.35 13.91 4.16
N ALA A 288 1.63 13.75 3.80
CA ALA A 288 2.75 14.07 4.68
C ALA A 288 2.93 15.58 4.94
N LEU A 289 2.49 16.43 4.01
CA LEU A 289 2.52 17.88 4.14
C LEU A 289 1.38 18.41 5.01
N VAL A 290 0.19 17.81 4.91
CA VAL A 290 -1.01 18.33 5.57
C VAL A 290 -1.29 17.69 6.93
N MET A 291 -0.88 16.44 7.15
CA MET A 291 -1.17 15.70 8.38
C MET A 291 -0.10 15.97 9.45
N ILE A 292 -0.05 17.23 9.86
CA ILE A 292 1.03 17.80 10.69
C ILE A 292 0.55 18.24 12.07
N ALA A 293 -0.73 18.05 12.42
CA ALA A 293 -1.20 18.38 13.77
C ALA A 293 -0.43 17.57 14.84
N PRO A 294 0.06 18.22 15.91
CA PRO A 294 0.77 17.53 16.98
C PRO A 294 -0.19 16.71 17.84
N ASP A 295 0.30 15.60 18.39
CA ASP A 295 -0.38 14.89 19.46
C ASP A 295 -0.22 15.60 20.82
N LYS A 296 -0.82 15.02 21.87
CA LYS A 296 -0.78 15.56 23.24
C LYS A 296 0.62 15.70 23.83
N THR A 297 1.62 15.07 23.22
CA THR A 297 3.04 15.13 23.63
C THR A 297 3.86 16.08 22.76
N GLY A 298 3.24 16.74 21.78
CA GLY A 298 3.91 17.64 20.85
C GLY A 298 4.58 16.93 19.67
N ILE A 299 4.41 15.61 19.52
CA ILE A 299 4.97 14.85 18.41
C ILE A 299 4.05 15.00 17.20
N ARG A 300 4.63 15.13 16.00
CA ARG A 300 3.91 15.09 14.72
C ARG A 300 4.19 13.74 14.06
N PRO A 301 3.32 12.72 14.24
CA PRO A 301 3.60 11.40 13.72
C PRO A 301 3.59 11.42 12.20
N PHE A 302 4.61 10.84 11.57
CA PHE A 302 4.58 10.65 10.12
C PHE A 302 3.39 9.75 9.73
N PRO A 303 2.81 9.90 8.52
CA PRO A 303 1.57 9.19 8.19
C PRO A 303 1.62 7.66 8.32
N ASN A 304 2.78 7.07 8.05
CA ASN A 304 3.04 5.63 8.11
C ASN A 304 4.52 5.35 8.48
N SER A 305 4.86 4.07 8.66
CA SER A 305 6.21 3.66 9.09
C SER A 305 7.21 3.56 7.93
N ILE A 306 8.47 3.26 8.25
CA ILE A 306 9.56 3.18 7.26
C ILE A 306 9.44 2.02 6.27
N ARG A 307 8.50 1.08 6.45
CA ARG A 307 8.16 0.10 5.41
C ARG A 307 7.67 0.74 4.10
N HIS A 308 7.16 1.97 4.19
CA HIS A 308 6.71 2.77 3.04
C HIS A 308 7.76 3.78 2.57
N LEU A 309 8.98 3.73 3.11
CA LEU A 309 10.06 4.62 2.70
C LEU A 309 10.79 4.03 1.50
N ILE A 310 10.64 4.70 0.35
CA ILE A 310 11.43 4.47 -0.86
C ILE A 310 12.17 5.77 -1.14
N PRO A 311 13.51 5.81 -1.01
CA PRO A 311 14.28 7.00 -1.34
C PRO A 311 13.96 7.51 -2.77
N ASP A 312 13.85 8.83 -2.90
CA ASP A 312 13.51 9.57 -4.13
C ASP A 312 12.12 9.32 -4.75
N PHE A 313 11.23 8.53 -4.11
CA PHE A 313 9.88 8.26 -4.65
C PHE A 313 9.10 9.53 -5.01
N TRP A 314 9.01 10.49 -4.09
CA TRP A 314 8.28 11.74 -4.32
C TRP A 314 8.98 12.72 -5.27
N ARG A 315 10.26 12.51 -5.58
CA ARG A 315 10.88 13.23 -6.71
C ARG A 315 10.37 12.72 -8.04
N LYS A 316 9.84 11.49 -8.11
CA LYS A 316 9.36 10.86 -9.33
C LYS A 316 7.86 11.02 -9.49
N PHE A 317 7.05 10.60 -8.53
CA PHE A 317 5.58 10.54 -8.67
C PHE A 317 4.87 10.35 -7.31
N ASN A 318 3.54 10.41 -7.34
CA ASN A 318 2.65 9.89 -6.29
C ASN A 318 1.77 8.76 -6.84
N PHE A 319 1.00 8.08 -5.97
CA PHE A 319 0.18 6.94 -6.38
C PHE A 319 -0.84 7.26 -7.49
N PRO A 320 -1.53 8.42 -7.50
CA PRO A 320 -2.45 8.76 -8.60
C PRO A 320 -1.76 8.77 -9.97
N ASP A 321 -0.53 9.28 -10.06
CA ASP A 321 0.26 9.29 -11.30
C ASP A 321 0.59 7.86 -11.76
N ILE A 322 0.97 7.00 -10.81
CA ILE A 322 1.35 5.61 -11.10
C ILE A 322 0.13 4.82 -11.57
N VAL A 323 -1.01 4.94 -10.88
CA VAL A 323 -2.26 4.26 -11.28
C VAL A 323 -2.75 4.77 -12.62
N ALA A 324 -2.69 6.09 -12.87
CA ALA A 324 -2.97 6.67 -14.18
C ALA A 324 -2.08 6.10 -15.28
N SER A 325 -0.80 5.82 -14.98
CA SER A 325 0.15 5.24 -15.94
C SER A 325 -0.18 3.79 -16.32
N LEU A 326 -1.10 3.11 -15.60
CA LEU A 326 -1.52 1.75 -15.91
C LEU A 326 -2.45 1.65 -17.13
N ALA A 327 -3.06 2.76 -17.54
CA ALA A 327 -3.91 2.85 -18.72
C ALA A 327 -3.19 2.29 -19.97
N PRO A 328 -3.89 1.62 -20.90
CA PRO A 328 -5.33 1.42 -20.94
C PRO A 328 -5.82 0.16 -20.20
N ARG A 329 -4.97 -0.53 -19.43
CA ARG A 329 -5.33 -1.84 -18.84
C ARG A 329 -6.44 -1.70 -17.80
N PRO A 330 -7.47 -2.57 -17.80
CA PRO A 330 -8.57 -2.48 -16.83
C PRO A 330 -8.11 -2.36 -15.38
N VAL A 331 -8.71 -1.42 -14.63
CA VAL A 331 -8.48 -1.24 -13.20
C VAL A 331 -9.80 -0.99 -12.49
N ILE A 332 -9.95 -1.58 -11.30
CA ILE A 332 -11.00 -1.22 -10.34
C ILE A 332 -10.37 -0.65 -9.07
N LEU A 333 -10.86 0.51 -8.62
CA LEU A 333 -10.54 1.13 -7.32
C LEU A 333 -11.78 1.03 -6.43
N THR A 334 -11.70 0.30 -5.33
CA THR A 334 -12.91 -0.12 -4.58
C THR A 334 -13.18 0.68 -3.29
N GLU A 335 -12.24 1.50 -2.86
CA GLU A 335 -12.28 2.18 -1.56
C GLU A 335 -12.05 3.69 -1.66
N GLY A 336 -12.35 4.27 -2.81
CA GLY A 336 -12.39 5.71 -3.02
C GLY A 336 -11.03 6.39 -2.89
N GLY A 337 -11.01 7.50 -2.17
CA GLY A 337 -9.96 8.51 -2.21
C GLY A 337 -10.57 9.89 -2.44
N LEU A 338 -9.73 10.89 -2.64
CA LEU A 338 -10.19 12.23 -2.97
C LEU A 338 -10.62 12.30 -4.45
N ASP A 339 -11.76 12.93 -4.74
CA ASP A 339 -12.35 12.97 -6.08
C ASP A 339 -11.36 13.53 -7.12
N ARG A 340 -10.57 14.55 -6.77
CA ARG A 340 -9.48 15.11 -7.59
C ARG A 340 -8.52 14.04 -8.11
N ASP A 341 -8.07 13.14 -7.24
CA ASP A 341 -7.07 12.12 -7.58
C ASP A 341 -7.71 10.99 -8.40
N LEU A 342 -8.97 10.68 -8.13
CA LEU A 342 -9.75 9.71 -8.90
C LEU A 342 -10.06 10.22 -10.31
N ASP A 343 -10.38 11.51 -10.45
CA ASP A 343 -10.60 12.16 -11.74
C ASP A 343 -9.32 12.27 -12.57
N LEU A 344 -8.16 12.41 -11.93
CA LEU A 344 -6.86 12.33 -12.60
C LEU A 344 -6.69 10.97 -13.30
N VAL A 345 -7.01 9.87 -12.62
CA VAL A 345 -6.98 8.52 -13.23
C VAL A 345 -8.01 8.42 -14.37
N ARG A 346 -9.24 8.92 -14.19
CA ARG A 346 -10.24 8.95 -15.27
C ARG A 346 -9.74 9.70 -16.50
N ALA A 347 -9.08 10.84 -16.32
CA ALA A 347 -8.51 11.63 -17.41
C ALA A 347 -7.46 10.83 -18.20
N ALA A 348 -6.53 10.15 -17.52
CA ALA A 348 -5.53 9.31 -18.16
C ALA A 348 -6.16 8.18 -19.00
N TYR A 349 -7.17 7.48 -18.47
CA TYR A 349 -7.87 6.43 -19.22
C TYR A 349 -8.65 6.99 -20.42
N LYS A 350 -9.26 8.17 -20.27
CA LYS A 350 -9.92 8.88 -21.38
C LYS A 350 -8.95 9.22 -22.50
N MET A 351 -7.72 9.63 -22.20
CA MET A 351 -6.68 9.94 -23.20
C MET A 351 -6.27 8.73 -24.04
N THR A 352 -6.37 7.52 -23.48
CA THR A 352 -6.11 6.28 -24.22
C THR A 352 -7.32 5.80 -25.03
N GLY A 353 -8.44 6.53 -25.00
CA GLY A 353 -9.70 6.12 -25.63
C GLY A 353 -10.38 4.94 -24.93
N ARG A 354 -10.02 4.65 -23.68
CA ARG A 354 -10.45 3.47 -22.91
C ARG A 354 -11.01 3.84 -21.54
N LEU A 355 -11.87 4.86 -21.48
CA LEU A 355 -12.48 5.31 -20.22
C LEU A 355 -13.28 4.18 -19.55
N GLU A 356 -13.87 3.26 -20.33
CA GLU A 356 -14.60 2.10 -19.85
C GLU A 356 -13.76 1.09 -19.05
N ASN A 357 -12.43 1.19 -19.13
CA ASN A 357 -11.50 0.31 -18.44
C ASN A 357 -11.15 0.76 -17.01
N VAL A 358 -11.57 1.95 -16.57
CA VAL A 358 -11.43 2.37 -15.17
C VAL A 358 -12.78 2.36 -14.47
N GLU A 359 -12.88 1.57 -13.40
CA GLU A 359 -14.06 1.53 -12.53
C GLU A 359 -13.69 2.00 -11.13
N ILE A 360 -14.45 2.94 -10.58
CA ILE A 360 -14.13 3.61 -9.31
C ILE A 360 -15.36 3.58 -8.41
N HIS A 361 -15.17 3.11 -7.19
CA HIS A 361 -16.16 3.08 -6.13
C HIS A 361 -15.62 3.78 -4.89
N HIS A 362 -16.48 4.52 -4.20
CA HIS A 362 -16.20 4.99 -2.84
C HIS A 362 -16.72 3.99 -1.82
N TYR A 363 -16.24 4.10 -0.58
CA TYR A 363 -16.92 3.48 0.56
C TYR A 363 -18.42 3.81 0.56
N PRO A 364 -19.32 2.91 1.01
CA PRO A 364 -20.75 3.16 1.06
C PRO A 364 -21.12 4.47 1.77
N LYS A 365 -20.39 4.81 2.85
CA LYS A 365 -20.54 6.07 3.59
C LYS A 365 -20.33 7.33 2.75
N TYR A 366 -19.50 7.23 1.71
CA TYR A 366 -19.09 8.34 0.85
C TYR A 366 -19.57 8.17 -0.61
N ALA A 367 -20.48 7.23 -0.87
CA ALA A 367 -20.97 6.94 -2.22
C ALA A 367 -21.78 8.12 -2.81
N ASP A 368 -22.59 8.78 -1.97
CA ASP A 368 -23.30 10.00 -2.34
C ASP A 368 -22.31 11.17 -2.52
N PRO A 369 -22.23 11.80 -3.71
CA PRO A 369 -21.41 12.99 -3.92
C PRO A 369 -21.60 14.11 -2.90
N HIS A 370 -22.81 14.28 -2.35
CA HIS A 370 -23.08 15.30 -1.33
C HIS A 370 -22.43 15.02 0.04
N SER A 371 -21.95 13.80 0.25
CA SER A 371 -21.20 13.42 1.46
C SER A 371 -19.69 13.68 1.34
N ARG A 372 -19.22 14.10 0.16
CA ARG A 372 -17.81 14.38 -0.13
C ARG A 372 -17.58 15.88 -0.28
N THR A 373 -16.35 16.31 -0.04
CA THR A 373 -15.96 17.71 -0.23
C THR A 373 -15.14 17.83 -1.50
N ASP A 374 -15.58 18.70 -2.43
CA ASP A 374 -14.80 19.04 -3.61
C ASP A 374 -13.69 20.04 -3.23
N ILE A 375 -12.46 19.52 -3.12
CA ILE A 375 -11.27 20.30 -2.78
C ILE A 375 -10.14 20.00 -3.76
N LYS A 376 -9.48 21.06 -4.22
CA LYS A 376 -8.32 20.97 -5.11
C LYS A 376 -7.00 20.75 -4.37
N ALA A 377 -6.94 21.15 -3.10
CA ALA A 377 -5.81 20.95 -2.21
C ALA A 377 -6.35 20.70 -0.80
N LEU A 378 -5.75 19.74 -0.09
CA LEU A 378 -6.07 19.50 1.31
C LEU A 378 -5.61 20.69 2.16
N PRO A 379 -6.39 21.13 3.17
CA PRO A 379 -5.94 22.14 4.11
C PRO A 379 -4.77 21.60 4.94
N GLU A 380 -3.81 22.47 5.28
CA GLU A 380 -2.73 22.11 6.19
C GLU A 380 -3.22 22.01 7.65
N GLY A 381 -2.44 21.32 8.49
CA GLY A 381 -2.72 21.24 9.92
C GLY A 381 -3.77 20.24 10.33
N LEU A 382 -4.00 19.23 9.49
CA LEU A 382 -4.92 18.14 9.77
C LEU A 382 -4.34 17.17 10.79
N ASP A 383 -5.20 16.68 11.67
CA ASP A 383 -4.94 15.42 12.35
C ASP A 383 -5.28 14.21 11.46
N ARG A 384 -4.99 13.01 11.97
CA ARG A 384 -5.22 11.76 11.23
C ARG A 384 -6.70 11.51 10.93
N SER A 385 -7.59 11.83 11.87
CA SER A 385 -9.03 11.61 11.73
C SER A 385 -9.63 12.58 10.71
N GLU A 386 -9.25 13.85 10.78
CA GLU A 386 -9.68 14.88 9.84
C GLU A 386 -9.19 14.56 8.43
N PHE A 387 -7.93 14.14 8.27
CA PHE A 387 -7.39 13.69 6.99
C PHE A 387 -8.26 12.59 6.37
N TYR A 388 -8.50 11.47 7.08
CA TYR A 388 -9.27 10.36 6.54
C TYR A 388 -10.72 10.74 6.22
N LYS A 389 -11.32 11.64 7.00
CA LYS A 389 -12.65 12.18 6.69
C LYS A 389 -12.65 12.94 5.37
N LEU A 390 -11.65 13.80 5.13
CA LEU A 390 -11.55 14.63 3.93
C LEU A 390 -11.21 13.82 2.68
N VAL A 391 -10.44 12.73 2.81
CA VAL A 391 -10.13 11.83 1.69
C VAL A 391 -11.14 10.68 1.54
N ASN A 392 -12.32 10.81 2.15
CA ASN A 392 -13.47 9.93 1.95
C ASN A 392 -13.22 8.46 2.38
N VAL A 393 -12.47 8.25 3.47
CA VAL A 393 -12.10 6.93 3.98
C VAL A 393 -12.97 6.54 5.18
N ASP A 394 -13.52 5.32 5.14
CA ASP A 394 -14.24 4.71 6.26
C ASP A 394 -13.49 3.49 6.80
N GLY A 395 -12.57 3.73 7.74
CA GLY A 395 -11.67 2.70 8.26
C GLY A 395 -12.37 1.50 8.89
N GLY A 396 -13.59 1.67 9.44
CA GLY A 396 -14.39 0.56 9.97
C GLY A 396 -14.87 -0.44 8.93
N ASN A 397 -14.85 -0.03 7.64
CA ASN A 397 -15.25 -0.85 6.50
C ASN A 397 -14.08 -1.14 5.55
N HIS A 398 -12.83 -0.98 5.97
CA HIS A 398 -11.66 -1.35 5.18
C HIS A 398 -11.48 -2.88 5.14
N TYR A 399 -11.79 -3.49 3.99
CA TYR A 399 -11.72 -4.93 3.76
C TYR A 399 -11.76 -5.24 2.26
N PHE A 400 -11.42 -6.45 1.85
CA PHE A 400 -11.44 -6.82 0.44
C PHE A 400 -12.86 -6.91 -0.14
N LYS A 401 -13.21 -5.99 -1.05
CA LYS A 401 -14.55 -5.75 -1.62
C LYS A 401 -14.95 -6.77 -2.68
N SER A 402 -14.97 -8.06 -2.31
CA SER A 402 -15.32 -9.17 -3.20
C SER A 402 -16.66 -8.95 -3.92
N GLU A 403 -17.61 -8.29 -3.25
CA GLU A 403 -18.93 -7.93 -3.76
C GLU A 403 -18.90 -6.97 -4.96
N LEU A 404 -17.85 -6.16 -5.11
CA LEU A 404 -17.63 -5.29 -6.27
C LEU A 404 -16.72 -5.97 -7.30
N ILE A 405 -15.70 -6.67 -6.83
CA ILE A 405 -14.61 -7.18 -7.66
C ILE A 405 -15.02 -8.42 -8.46
N LEU A 406 -15.77 -9.35 -7.87
CA LEU A 406 -16.17 -10.57 -8.59
C LEU A 406 -17.11 -10.26 -9.79
N PRO A 407 -18.13 -9.39 -9.65
CA PRO A 407 -18.90 -8.94 -10.82
C PRO A 407 -18.06 -8.22 -11.86
N TRP A 408 -17.11 -7.37 -11.44
CA TRP A 408 -16.22 -6.65 -12.35
C TRP A 408 -15.31 -7.60 -13.16
N LEU A 409 -14.72 -8.61 -12.49
CA LEU A 409 -13.92 -9.63 -13.17
C LEU A 409 -14.74 -10.40 -14.20
N LYS A 410 -15.99 -10.76 -13.86
CA LYS A 410 -16.90 -11.44 -14.78
C LYS A 410 -17.09 -10.65 -16.08
N LYS A 411 -17.33 -9.34 -15.98
CA LYS A 411 -17.50 -8.43 -17.12
C LYS A 411 -16.27 -8.35 -18.04
N HIS A 412 -15.06 -8.50 -17.49
CA HIS A 412 -13.80 -8.33 -18.25
C HIS A 412 -13.19 -9.67 -18.74
N LEU A 413 -13.58 -10.79 -18.15
CA LEU A 413 -12.96 -12.10 -18.41
C LEU A 413 -13.88 -13.09 -19.12
N GLU A 414 -15.20 -12.88 -19.06
CA GLU A 414 -16.23 -13.57 -19.84
C GLU A 414 -16.74 -12.66 -20.96
#